data_AF-A0A952LX90-F1
#
_entry.id   AF-A0A952LX90-F1
#
_cell.length_a   1.000
_cell.length_b   1.000
_cell.length_c   1.000
_cell.angle_alpha   90.00
_cell.angle_beta   90.00
_cell.angle_gamma   90.00
#
_symmetry.space_group_name_H-M   'P 1'
#
loop_
_entity.id
_entity.type
_entity.pdbx_description
1 polymer ?
#
loop_
_entity_poly.entity_id
_entity_poly.type
_entity_poly.pdbx_seq_one_letter_code
_entity_poly.pdbx_strand_id
1 'polypeptide(L)'
;MTVTPVYAHMANAQFGGFFLALIFTLLLVPIVRRKALAGGYVDNPGERKIHTTPTPRIGGMAIWMGFLMAFVMMVVLFAHYPAEAGISGVLIGASMMFMLGLADDFYNLSPYIKLAVQILAAVTAFYFGVQIQTLDLPGGKVLFLYGLSFPVTVLWLVGLSNAINFIDGVDGLAGGVTTIAAMTLALIAVFTNQPIAGLLAALLAGSSMGFLVYNFYPAKIFMG
;
A
#
# COMPACT_ATOMS: atom_id res chain seq x y z
N MET A 1 -5.26 -29.14 -17.40
CA MET A 1 -5.68 -27.77 -17.02
C MET A 1 -5.13 -26.82 -18.05
N THR A 2 -5.91 -26.46 -19.06
CA THR A 2 -5.55 -25.42 -20.02
C THR A 2 -5.80 -24.07 -19.37
N VAL A 3 -4.74 -23.35 -19.04
CA VAL A 3 -4.81 -21.93 -18.65
C VAL A 3 -5.50 -21.20 -19.82
N THR A 4 -6.72 -20.71 -19.62
CA THR A 4 -7.42 -19.98 -20.69
C THR A 4 -6.62 -18.72 -21.04
N PRO A 5 -6.68 -18.22 -22.30
CA PRO A 5 -5.87 -17.09 -22.76
C PRO A 5 -5.98 -15.85 -21.87
N VAL A 6 -7.16 -15.66 -21.24
CA VAL A 6 -7.46 -14.57 -20.31
C VAL A 6 -6.56 -14.61 -19.07
N TYR A 7 -6.37 -15.77 -18.43
CA TYR A 7 -5.49 -15.88 -17.25
C TYR A 7 -4.03 -15.56 -17.58
N ALA A 8 -3.56 -15.93 -18.78
CA ALA A 8 -2.20 -15.63 -19.21
C ALA A 8 -1.98 -14.11 -19.35
N HIS A 9 -2.93 -13.39 -19.94
CA HIS A 9 -2.85 -11.93 -20.05
C HIS A 9 -2.91 -11.23 -18.69
N MET A 10 -3.75 -11.72 -17.77
CA MET A 10 -3.86 -11.18 -16.42
C MET A 10 -2.57 -11.38 -15.60
N ALA A 11 -2.02 -12.59 -15.62
CA ALA A 11 -0.77 -12.90 -14.92
C ALA A 11 0.41 -12.09 -15.48
N ASN A 12 0.46 -11.87 -16.80
CA ASN A 12 1.49 -11.05 -17.42
C ASN A 12 1.43 -9.58 -16.97
N ALA A 13 0.22 -9.01 -16.84
CA ALA A 13 0.06 -7.65 -16.36
C ALA A 13 0.47 -7.50 -14.88
N GLN A 14 0.11 -8.46 -14.03
CA GLN A 14 0.54 -8.47 -12.62
C GLN A 14 2.06 -8.60 -12.50
N PHE A 15 2.66 -9.53 -13.23
CA PHE A 15 4.11 -9.74 -13.24
C PHE A 15 4.84 -8.47 -13.73
N GLY A 16 4.40 -7.91 -14.87
CA GLY A 16 4.96 -6.66 -15.39
C GLY A 16 4.82 -5.49 -14.41
N GLY A 17 3.64 -5.32 -13.81
CA GLY A 17 3.38 -4.31 -12.79
C GLY A 17 4.29 -4.45 -11.56
N PHE A 18 4.46 -5.67 -11.05
CA PHE A 18 5.35 -5.97 -9.93
C PHE A 18 6.79 -5.51 -10.22
N PHE A 19 7.38 -5.92 -11.35
CA PHE A 19 8.76 -5.56 -11.67
C PHE A 19 8.92 -4.06 -11.97
N LEU A 20 7.94 -3.42 -12.61
CA LEU A 20 7.97 -1.97 -12.80
C LEU A 20 7.95 -1.22 -11.47
N ALA A 21 7.06 -1.58 -10.55
CA ALA A 21 6.99 -0.96 -9.23
C ALA A 21 8.26 -1.22 -8.41
N LEU A 22 8.79 -2.44 -8.46
CA LEU A 22 10.06 -2.81 -7.84
C LEU A 22 11.21 -1.94 -8.34
N ILE A 23 11.39 -1.84 -9.66
CA ILE A 23 12.46 -1.06 -10.26
C ILE A 23 12.31 0.42 -9.93
N PHE A 24 11.10 0.99 -10.08
CA PHE A 24 10.88 2.40 -9.75
C PHE A 24 11.16 2.69 -8.29
N THR A 25 10.68 1.87 -7.35
CA THR A 25 10.98 2.10 -5.94
C THR A 25 12.47 1.92 -5.63
N LEU A 26 13.14 0.91 -6.19
CA LEU A 26 14.60 0.74 -6.02
C LEU A 26 15.40 1.97 -6.47
N LEU A 27 14.98 2.62 -7.56
CA LEU A 27 15.60 3.85 -8.06
C LEU A 27 15.24 5.08 -7.22
N LEU A 28 14.01 5.15 -6.70
CA LEU A 28 13.52 6.30 -5.93
C LEU A 28 14.05 6.35 -4.50
N VAL A 29 14.19 5.20 -3.82
CA VAL A 29 14.66 5.15 -2.43
C VAL A 29 15.98 5.90 -2.20
N PRO A 30 17.07 5.70 -2.98
CA PRO A 30 18.31 6.45 -2.75
C PRO A 30 18.15 7.96 -2.94
N ILE A 31 17.27 8.39 -3.86
CA ILE A 31 16.97 9.81 -4.11
C ILE A 31 16.23 10.41 -2.91
N VAL A 32 15.16 9.74 -2.46
CA VAL A 32 14.36 10.14 -1.29
C VAL A 32 15.24 10.20 -0.05
N ARG A 33 16.04 9.15 0.19
CA ARG A 33 17.00 9.08 1.31
C ARG A 33 17.97 10.25 1.31
N ARG A 34 18.57 10.58 0.15
CA ARG A 34 19.54 11.68 0.04
C ARG A 34 18.90 13.04 0.34
N LYS A 35 17.69 13.27 -0.16
CA LYS A 35 16.93 14.50 0.11
C LYS A 35 16.52 14.61 1.57
N ALA A 36 16.09 13.52 2.19
CA ALA A 36 15.75 13.48 3.60
C ALA A 36 16.94 13.86 4.49
N LEU A 37 18.11 13.27 4.22
CA LEU A 37 19.36 13.57 4.95
C LEU A 37 19.77 15.05 4.76
N ALA A 38 19.68 15.57 3.53
CA ALA A 38 20.03 16.96 3.24
C ALA A 38 19.06 17.96 3.89
N GLY A 39 17.78 17.61 4.02
CA GLY A 39 16.75 18.44 4.66
C GLY A 39 16.66 18.29 6.18
N GLY A 40 17.45 17.41 6.80
CA GLY A 40 17.38 17.14 8.25
C GLY A 40 16.14 16.34 8.68
N TYR A 41 15.41 15.71 7.75
CA TYR A 41 14.24 14.88 8.02
C TYR A 41 14.67 13.47 8.44
N VAL A 42 15.30 13.41 9.60
CA VAL A 42 15.94 12.20 10.13
C VAL A 42 15.42 11.88 11.52
N ASP A 43 15.35 10.59 11.81
CA ASP A 43 15.17 10.11 13.15
C ASP A 43 16.48 10.08 13.90
N ASN A 44 16.61 10.91 14.94
CA ASN A 44 17.81 10.90 15.76
C ASN A 44 17.78 9.74 16.79
N PRO A 45 18.93 9.09 17.04
CA PRO A 45 19.08 8.07 18.08
C PRO A 45 18.66 8.62 19.46
N GLY A 46 18.16 7.76 20.34
CA GLY A 46 17.79 8.13 21.70
C GLY A 46 17.70 6.90 22.60
N GLU A 47 17.55 7.11 23.91
CA GLU A 47 17.65 6.05 24.94
C GLU A 47 16.66 4.88 24.76
N ARG A 48 15.56 5.07 24.02
CA ARG A 48 14.55 4.04 23.72
C ARG A 48 14.62 3.49 22.28
N LYS A 49 15.60 3.87 21.46
CA LYS A 49 15.68 3.49 20.04
C LYS A 49 16.86 2.56 19.78
N ILE A 50 16.63 1.54 18.96
CA ILE A 50 17.62 0.49 18.66
C ILE A 50 18.68 0.98 17.64
N HIS A 51 18.35 1.99 16.82
CA HIS A 51 19.28 2.54 15.84
C HIS A 51 20.27 3.53 16.46
N THR A 52 21.50 3.50 15.93
CA THR A 52 22.63 4.30 16.44
C THR A 52 23.02 5.45 15.52
N THR A 53 22.35 5.60 14.36
CA THR A 53 22.65 6.62 13.35
C THR A 53 21.38 7.34 12.90
N PRO A 54 21.43 8.66 12.62
CA PRO A 54 20.28 9.40 12.09
C PRO A 54 19.74 8.77 10.81
N THR A 55 18.51 8.27 10.86
CA THR A 55 17.92 7.47 9.78
C THR A 55 16.68 8.17 9.22
N PRO A 56 16.61 8.44 7.89
CA PRO A 56 15.45 9.08 7.27
C PRO A 56 14.11 8.37 7.53
N ARG A 57 13.02 9.12 7.78
CA ARG A 57 11.66 8.60 8.02
C ARG A 57 10.65 9.02 6.95
N ILE A 58 11.01 8.92 5.67
CA ILE A 58 10.09 9.28 4.57
C ILE A 58 10.10 8.21 3.46
N GLY A 59 10.33 6.96 3.84
CA GLY A 59 10.40 5.81 2.92
C GLY A 59 9.10 5.55 2.17
N GLY A 60 7.96 5.81 2.80
CA GLY A 60 6.63 5.69 2.22
C GLY A 60 6.45 6.52 0.95
N MET A 61 7.18 7.64 0.82
CA MET A 61 7.21 8.43 -0.42
C MET A 61 7.76 7.63 -1.59
N ALA A 62 8.83 6.85 -1.40
CA ALA A 62 9.40 6.04 -2.47
C ALA A 62 8.48 4.85 -2.85
N ILE A 63 7.77 4.28 -1.87
CA ILE A 63 6.78 3.23 -2.11
C ILE A 63 5.62 3.80 -2.94
N TRP A 64 4.98 4.87 -2.45
CA TRP A 64 3.81 5.46 -3.09
C TRP A 64 4.11 5.99 -4.50
N MET A 65 5.24 6.68 -4.68
CA MET A 65 5.64 7.18 -5.99
C MET A 65 6.01 6.03 -6.95
N GLY A 66 6.72 5.00 -6.48
CA GLY A 66 7.02 3.83 -7.32
C GLY A 66 5.77 3.07 -7.73
N PHE A 67 4.82 2.90 -6.81
CA PHE A 67 3.49 2.35 -7.08
C PHE A 67 2.75 3.16 -8.14
N LEU A 68 2.61 4.48 -7.96
CA LEU A 68 1.87 5.35 -8.89
C LEU A 68 2.53 5.42 -10.27
N MET A 69 3.86 5.54 -10.33
CA MET A 69 4.59 5.57 -11.61
C MET A 69 4.39 4.25 -12.36
N ALA A 70 4.45 3.11 -11.68
CA ALA A 70 4.21 1.82 -12.30
C ALA A 70 2.75 1.65 -12.74
N PHE A 71 1.79 2.09 -11.93
CA PHE A 71 0.37 2.10 -12.30
C PHE A 71 0.12 2.93 -13.57
N VAL A 72 0.63 4.17 -13.62
CA VAL A 72 0.49 5.05 -14.78
C VAL A 72 1.18 4.44 -16.00
N MET A 73 2.38 3.88 -15.84
CA MET A 73 3.09 3.21 -16.93
C MET A 73 2.29 2.03 -17.49
N MET A 74 1.64 1.23 -16.63
CA MET A 74 0.76 0.15 -17.05
C MET A 74 -0.44 0.68 -17.84
N VAL A 75 -1.11 1.72 -17.35
CA VAL A 75 -2.23 2.36 -18.08
C VAL A 75 -1.80 2.84 -19.47
N VAL A 76 -0.62 3.44 -19.58
CA VAL A 76 -0.06 3.91 -20.86
C VAL A 76 0.30 2.75 -21.79
N LEU A 77 1.01 1.73 -21.30
CA LEU A 77 1.45 0.58 -22.09
C LEU A 77 0.28 -0.23 -22.65
N PHE A 78 -0.80 -0.37 -21.87
CA PHE A 78 -2.00 -1.07 -22.29
C PHE A 78 -3.05 -0.15 -22.95
N ALA A 79 -2.75 1.16 -23.04
CA ALA A 79 -3.67 2.20 -23.54
C ALA A 79 -5.09 2.10 -22.94
N HIS A 80 -5.19 1.68 -21.69
CA HIS A 80 -6.46 1.33 -21.05
C HIS A 80 -6.41 1.69 -19.57
N TYR A 81 -7.28 2.62 -19.16
CA TYR A 81 -7.58 2.81 -17.76
C TYR A 81 -8.65 1.79 -17.35
N PRO A 82 -8.38 0.91 -16.38
CA PRO A 82 -9.38 -0.01 -15.90
C PRO A 82 -10.45 0.79 -15.13
N ALA A 83 -11.52 1.22 -15.80
CA ALA A 83 -12.55 2.07 -15.20
C ALA A 83 -13.56 1.30 -14.32
N GLU A 84 -13.13 0.19 -13.71
CA GLU A 84 -13.98 -0.59 -12.82
C GLU A 84 -14.20 0.15 -11.49
N ALA A 85 -15.36 -0.09 -10.88
CA ALA A 85 -15.71 0.50 -9.60
C ALA A 85 -14.66 0.12 -8.54
N GLY A 86 -14.22 1.08 -7.73
CA GLY A 86 -13.28 0.88 -6.64
C GLY A 86 -11.86 1.37 -6.91
N ILE A 87 -11.30 1.30 -8.13
CA ILE A 87 -9.88 1.69 -8.34
C ILE A 87 -9.65 3.16 -8.02
N SER A 88 -10.47 4.05 -8.56
CA SER A 88 -10.38 5.48 -8.25
C SER A 88 -10.50 5.72 -6.75
N GLY A 89 -11.37 4.97 -6.06
CA GLY A 89 -11.51 5.02 -4.60
C GLY A 89 -10.25 4.58 -3.87
N VAL A 90 -9.60 3.49 -4.30
CA VAL A 90 -8.32 3.04 -3.75
C VAL A 90 -7.24 4.08 -3.99
N LEU A 91 -7.10 4.62 -5.20
CA LEU A 91 -6.06 5.59 -5.53
C LEU A 91 -6.24 6.92 -4.78
N ILE A 92 -7.45 7.44 -4.71
CA ILE A 92 -7.76 8.68 -3.98
C ILE A 92 -7.58 8.44 -2.47
N GLY A 93 -8.16 7.37 -1.93
CA GLY A 93 -8.04 7.03 -0.51
C GLY A 93 -6.58 6.80 -0.09
N ALA A 94 -5.81 6.03 -0.87
CA ALA A 94 -4.39 5.82 -0.62
C ALA A 94 -3.57 7.11 -0.75
N SER A 95 -3.91 8.01 -1.69
CA SER A 95 -3.29 9.34 -1.77
C SER A 95 -3.54 10.16 -0.52
N MET A 96 -4.77 10.14 0.01
CA MET A 96 -5.12 10.84 1.26
C MET A 96 -4.35 10.26 2.45
N MET A 97 -4.25 8.93 2.54
CA MET A 97 -3.49 8.23 3.58
C MET A 97 -1.99 8.54 3.50
N PHE A 98 -1.42 8.55 2.28
CA PHE A 98 -0.04 8.95 2.06
C PHE A 98 0.22 10.40 2.50
N MET A 99 -0.65 11.33 2.09
CA MET A 99 -0.53 12.74 2.49
C MET A 99 -0.67 12.92 3.99
N LEU A 100 -1.55 12.15 4.65
CA LEU A 100 -1.67 12.14 6.10
C LEU A 100 -0.37 11.67 6.77
N GLY A 101 0.18 10.53 6.33
CA GLY A 101 1.43 10.00 6.88
C GLY A 101 2.58 11.01 6.72
N LEU A 102 2.73 11.54 5.50
CA LEU A 102 3.74 12.56 5.20
C LEU A 102 3.56 13.82 6.06
N ALA A 103 2.31 14.26 6.30
CA ALA A 103 2.05 15.39 7.18
C ALA A 103 2.33 15.05 8.65
N ASP A 104 2.05 13.83 9.10
CA ASP A 104 2.37 13.37 10.46
C ASP A 104 3.87 13.36 10.73
N ASP A 105 4.68 12.94 9.74
CA ASP A 105 6.14 12.94 9.83
C ASP A 105 6.73 14.34 10.03
N PHE A 106 6.10 15.37 9.47
CA PHE A 106 6.58 16.76 9.56
C PHE A 106 5.97 17.55 10.72
N TYR A 107 4.70 17.31 11.05
CA TYR A 107 3.93 18.13 11.97
C TYR A 107 3.55 17.43 13.28
N ASN A 108 3.83 16.13 13.43
CA ASN A 108 3.47 15.31 14.58
C ASN A 108 2.00 15.51 15.00
N LEU A 109 1.10 15.09 14.11
CA LEU A 109 -0.33 15.39 14.20
C LEU A 109 -0.97 14.70 15.41
N SER A 110 -2.03 15.31 15.94
CA SER A 110 -2.79 14.69 17.03
C SER A 110 -3.49 13.40 16.53
N PRO A 111 -3.65 12.38 17.39
CA PRO A 111 -4.35 11.15 17.01
C PRO A 111 -5.78 11.37 16.48
N TYR A 112 -6.46 12.41 16.97
CA TYR A 112 -7.80 12.76 16.51
C TYR A 112 -7.82 13.27 15.07
N ILE A 113 -6.82 14.07 14.66
CA ILE A 113 -6.68 14.52 13.26
C ILE A 113 -6.39 13.32 12.36
N LYS A 114 -5.47 12.44 12.79
CA LYS A 114 -5.16 11.21 12.05
C LYS A 114 -6.41 10.36 11.82
N LEU A 115 -7.15 10.10 12.89
CA LEU A 115 -8.39 9.32 12.81
C LEU A 115 -9.43 9.98 11.89
N ALA A 116 -9.61 11.30 11.99
CA ALA A 116 -10.56 12.03 11.14
C ALA A 116 -10.23 11.91 9.64
N VAL A 117 -8.95 12.07 9.28
CA VAL A 117 -8.51 11.96 7.88
C VAL A 117 -8.57 10.51 7.38
N GLN A 118 -8.24 9.53 8.23
CA GLN A 118 -8.40 8.10 7.90
C GLN A 118 -9.87 7.75 7.64
N ILE A 119 -10.79 8.23 8.49
CA ILE A 119 -12.24 8.05 8.27
C ILE A 119 -12.65 8.71 6.96
N LEU A 120 -12.19 9.93 6.68
CA LEU A 120 -12.52 10.62 5.43
C LEU A 120 -12.00 9.85 4.20
N ALA A 121 -10.78 9.31 4.26
CA ALA A 121 -10.21 8.49 3.20
C ALA A 121 -11.02 7.20 2.98
N ALA A 122 -11.41 6.53 4.08
CA ALA A 122 -12.21 5.32 4.03
C ALA A 122 -13.63 5.57 3.49
N VAL A 123 -14.28 6.66 3.90
CA VAL A 123 -15.59 7.09 3.38
C VAL A 123 -15.49 7.42 1.89
N THR A 124 -14.43 8.12 1.47
CA THR A 124 -14.19 8.40 0.05
C THR A 124 -14.05 7.11 -0.73
N ALA A 125 -13.22 6.17 -0.27
CA ALA A 125 -13.06 4.87 -0.92
C ALA A 125 -14.40 4.12 -1.03
N PHE A 126 -15.23 4.13 0.02
CA PHE A 126 -16.55 3.51 0.05
C PHE A 126 -17.49 4.04 -1.04
N TYR A 127 -17.61 5.37 -1.16
CA TYR A 127 -18.48 5.99 -2.16
C TYR A 127 -17.97 5.81 -3.60
N PHE A 128 -16.67 5.55 -3.76
CA PHE A 128 -16.07 5.18 -5.04
C PHE A 128 -16.10 3.67 -5.34
N GLY A 129 -16.81 2.88 -4.52
CA GLY A 129 -17.09 1.47 -4.80
C GLY A 129 -16.23 0.45 -4.03
N VAL A 130 -15.33 0.89 -3.14
CA VAL A 130 -14.60 -0.02 -2.26
C VAL A 130 -15.52 -0.40 -1.10
N GLN A 131 -16.27 -1.50 -1.24
CA GLN A 131 -17.31 -1.88 -0.28
C GLN A 131 -17.20 -3.34 0.13
N ILE A 132 -17.22 -3.59 1.44
CA ILE A 132 -17.43 -4.93 1.99
C ILE A 132 -18.94 -5.16 2.02
N GLN A 133 -19.48 -5.87 1.03
CA GLN A 133 -20.93 -6.13 0.92
C GLN A 133 -21.34 -7.46 1.56
N THR A 134 -20.42 -8.41 1.59
CA THR A 134 -20.64 -9.77 2.09
C THR A 134 -19.51 -10.21 3.00
N LEU A 135 -19.81 -11.11 3.93
CA LEU A 135 -18.83 -11.85 4.72
C LEU A 135 -18.99 -13.35 4.48
N ASP A 136 -17.89 -14.00 4.12
CA ASP A 136 -17.84 -15.45 4.00
C ASP A 136 -17.69 -16.07 5.40
N LEU A 137 -18.65 -16.90 5.79
CA LEU A 137 -18.70 -17.58 7.09
C LEU A 137 -18.29 -19.06 6.94
N PRO A 138 -17.82 -19.69 8.04
CA PRO A 138 -17.54 -21.11 8.06
C PRO A 138 -18.72 -21.96 7.56
N GLY A 139 -18.41 -23.00 6.77
CA GLY A 139 -19.42 -23.88 6.17
C GLY A 139 -20.05 -23.35 4.88
N GLY A 140 -19.42 -22.38 4.20
CA GLY A 140 -19.86 -21.88 2.88
C GLY A 140 -21.08 -20.96 2.93
N LYS A 141 -21.40 -20.43 4.12
CA LYS A 141 -22.50 -19.46 4.28
C LYS A 141 -22.00 -18.07 3.93
N VAL A 142 -22.83 -17.30 3.23
CA VAL A 142 -22.54 -15.90 2.90
C VAL A 142 -23.50 -15.00 3.65
N LEU A 143 -22.97 -14.07 4.45
CA LEU A 143 -23.75 -13.05 5.15
C LEU A 143 -23.74 -11.75 4.34
N PHE A 144 -24.91 -11.30 3.90
CA PHE A 144 -25.08 -10.00 3.26
C PHE A 144 -25.21 -8.90 4.32
N LEU A 145 -24.37 -7.87 4.23
CA LEU A 145 -24.27 -6.83 5.25
C LEU A 145 -25.31 -5.72 5.10
N TYR A 146 -25.84 -5.49 3.90
CA TYR A 146 -26.78 -4.40 3.61
C TYR A 146 -26.29 -3.06 4.20
N GLY A 147 -27.07 -2.42 5.08
CA GLY A 147 -26.70 -1.16 5.75
C GLY A 147 -25.45 -1.25 6.62
N LEU A 148 -25.06 -2.45 7.09
CA LEU A 148 -23.82 -2.65 7.85
C LEU A 148 -22.57 -2.60 6.96
N SER A 149 -22.72 -2.63 5.64
CA SER A 149 -21.58 -2.54 4.71
C SER A 149 -20.75 -1.27 4.93
N PHE A 150 -21.41 -0.13 5.17
CA PHE A 150 -20.75 1.15 5.42
C PHE A 150 -19.87 1.13 6.69
N PRO A 151 -20.41 0.92 7.90
CA PRO A 151 -19.61 0.93 9.11
C PRO A 151 -18.54 -0.16 9.12
N VAL A 152 -18.83 -1.34 8.56
CA VAL A 152 -17.84 -2.44 8.46
C VAL A 152 -16.67 -2.04 7.56
N THR A 153 -16.95 -1.48 6.39
CA THR A 153 -15.89 -1.06 5.45
C THR A 153 -15.03 0.05 6.04
N VAL A 154 -15.65 1.08 6.62
CA VAL A 154 -14.91 2.20 7.23
C VAL A 154 -14.04 1.70 8.38
N LEU A 155 -14.60 0.90 9.29
CA LEU A 155 -13.86 0.33 10.41
C LEU A 155 -12.72 -0.57 9.93
N TRP A 156 -12.94 -1.36 8.89
CA TRP A 156 -11.91 -2.22 8.31
C TRP A 156 -10.72 -1.42 7.76
N LEU A 157 -10.99 -0.40 6.93
CA LEU A 157 -9.93 0.40 6.32
C LEU A 157 -9.15 1.22 7.35
N VAL A 158 -9.85 1.84 8.30
CA VAL A 158 -9.23 2.62 9.39
C VAL A 158 -8.45 1.69 10.34
N GLY A 159 -9.05 0.57 10.72
CA GLY A 159 -8.44 -0.42 11.61
C GLY A 159 -7.16 -1.01 11.02
N LEU A 160 -7.20 -1.44 9.74
CA LEU A 160 -6.03 -1.98 9.06
C LEU A 160 -4.91 -0.94 8.91
N SER A 161 -5.28 0.31 8.63
CA SER A 161 -4.30 1.42 8.54
C SER A 161 -3.55 1.64 9.87
N ASN A 162 -4.28 1.66 10.99
CA ASN A 162 -3.66 1.79 12.31
C ASN A 162 -2.86 0.54 12.69
N ALA A 163 -3.33 -0.66 12.32
CA ALA A 163 -2.61 -1.90 12.59
C ALA A 163 -1.24 -1.94 11.88
N ILE A 164 -1.16 -1.52 10.62
CA ILE A 164 0.11 -1.43 9.88
C ILE A 164 1.02 -0.37 10.51
N ASN A 165 0.49 0.81 10.86
CA ASN A 165 1.29 1.86 11.51
C ASN A 165 1.87 1.39 12.88
N PHE A 166 1.13 0.59 13.65
CA PHE A 166 1.62 0.07 14.93
C PHE A 166 2.74 -0.97 14.80
N ILE A 167 2.80 -1.72 13.70
CA ILE A 167 3.88 -2.69 13.48
C ILE A 167 5.11 -2.07 12.80
N ASP A 168 5.05 -0.81 12.36
CA ASP A 168 6.19 -0.08 11.77
C ASP A 168 7.16 0.47 12.84
N GLY A 169 7.49 -0.37 13.83
CA GLY A 169 8.44 -0.05 14.90
C GLY A 169 9.76 -0.81 14.80
N VAL A 170 9.88 -1.72 13.84
CA VAL A 170 11.02 -2.65 13.68
C VAL A 170 11.46 -2.68 12.21
N ASP A 171 12.78 -2.62 11.98
CA ASP A 171 13.42 -2.70 10.66
C ASP A 171 12.85 -3.85 9.81
N GLY A 172 12.28 -3.52 8.65
CA GLY A 172 11.77 -4.49 7.70
C GLY A 172 10.45 -5.16 8.08
N LEU A 173 9.86 -4.89 9.25
CA LEU A 173 8.64 -5.59 9.68
C LEU A 173 7.41 -5.17 8.89
N ALA A 174 7.05 -3.89 8.90
CA ALA A 174 5.87 -3.40 8.19
C ALA A 174 5.99 -3.59 6.67
N GLY A 175 7.15 -3.27 6.09
CA GLY A 175 7.44 -3.51 4.68
C GLY A 175 7.40 -4.99 4.30
N GLY A 176 7.94 -5.88 5.14
CA GLY A 176 7.93 -7.33 4.94
C GLY A 176 6.52 -7.92 4.99
N VAL A 177 5.75 -7.61 6.04
CA VAL A 177 4.35 -8.07 6.18
C VAL A 177 3.50 -7.56 5.02
N THR A 178 3.64 -6.28 4.64
CA THR A 178 2.93 -5.70 3.49
C THR A 178 3.28 -6.42 2.20
N THR A 179 4.57 -6.69 1.95
CA THR A 179 5.04 -7.40 0.76
C THR A 179 4.45 -8.82 0.68
N ILE A 180 4.48 -9.58 1.79
CA ILE A 180 3.94 -10.94 1.84
C ILE A 180 2.41 -10.94 1.63
N ALA A 181 1.69 -10.04 2.32
CA ALA A 181 0.25 -9.91 2.18
C ALA A 181 -0.15 -9.55 0.75
N ALA A 182 0.53 -8.57 0.14
CA ALA A 182 0.28 -8.12 -1.21
C ALA A 182 0.60 -9.20 -2.27
N MET A 183 1.70 -9.95 -2.13
CA MET A 183 1.99 -11.10 -3.01
C MET A 183 0.91 -12.19 -2.90
N THR A 184 0.45 -12.46 -1.68
CA THR A 184 -0.61 -13.44 -1.43
C THR A 184 -1.93 -12.99 -2.07
N LEU A 185 -2.30 -11.71 -1.93
CA LEU A 185 -3.48 -11.14 -2.57
C LEU A 185 -3.38 -11.15 -4.10
N ALA A 186 -2.22 -10.84 -4.67
CA ALA A 186 -1.99 -10.92 -6.11
C ALA A 186 -2.21 -12.36 -6.62
N LEU A 187 -1.68 -13.36 -5.91
CA LEU A 187 -1.87 -14.76 -6.23
C LEU A 187 -3.35 -15.20 -6.13
N ILE A 188 -4.04 -14.86 -5.04
CA ILE A 188 -5.47 -15.16 -4.86
C ILE A 188 -6.29 -14.55 -6.00
N ALA A 189 -5.98 -13.30 -6.39
CA ALA A 189 -6.68 -12.60 -7.46
C ALA A 189 -6.58 -13.30 -8.83
N VAL A 190 -5.50 -14.05 -9.09
CA VAL A 190 -5.41 -14.91 -10.28
C VAL A 190 -6.44 -16.04 -10.21
N PHE A 191 -6.55 -16.71 -9.06
CA PHE A 191 -7.47 -17.83 -8.88
C PHE A 191 -8.94 -17.40 -8.82
N THR A 192 -9.22 -16.19 -8.34
CA THR A 192 -10.58 -15.63 -8.24
C THR A 192 -10.98 -14.78 -9.45
N ASN A 193 -10.12 -14.70 -10.48
CA ASN A 193 -10.35 -13.91 -11.70
C ASN A 193 -10.66 -12.42 -11.41
N GLN A 194 -9.88 -11.82 -10.51
CA GLN A 194 -9.95 -10.40 -10.14
C GLN A 194 -8.72 -9.63 -10.64
N PRO A 195 -8.62 -9.35 -11.96
CA PRO A 195 -7.39 -8.84 -12.59
C PRO A 195 -6.87 -7.55 -11.98
N ILE A 196 -7.77 -6.63 -11.66
CA ILE A 196 -7.43 -5.31 -11.15
C ILE A 196 -6.94 -5.37 -9.72
N ALA A 197 -7.66 -6.09 -8.85
CA ALA A 197 -7.22 -6.29 -7.47
C ALA A 197 -5.83 -6.94 -7.47
N GLY A 198 -5.63 -7.93 -8.35
CA GLY A 198 -4.33 -8.56 -8.54
C GLY A 198 -3.24 -7.61 -9.03
N LEU A 199 -3.55 -6.71 -9.98
CA LEU A 199 -2.59 -5.70 -10.46
C LEU A 199 -2.20 -4.73 -9.35
N LEU A 200 -3.17 -4.17 -8.61
CA LEU A 200 -2.89 -3.25 -7.50
C LEU A 200 -2.09 -3.95 -6.40
N ALA A 201 -2.42 -5.20 -6.08
CA ALA A 201 -1.67 -6.01 -5.12
C ALA A 201 -0.24 -6.29 -5.61
N ALA A 202 -0.04 -6.59 -6.90
CA ALA A 202 1.28 -6.83 -7.47
C ALA A 202 2.15 -5.54 -7.49
N LEU A 203 1.55 -4.38 -7.80
CA LEU A 203 2.23 -3.08 -7.73
C LEU A 203 2.64 -2.75 -6.29
N LEU A 204 1.77 -3.00 -5.31
CA LEU A 204 2.07 -2.82 -3.90
C LEU A 204 3.19 -3.77 -3.45
N ALA A 205 3.11 -5.05 -3.82
CA ALA A 205 4.15 -6.02 -3.52
C ALA A 205 5.52 -5.62 -4.09
N GLY A 206 5.56 -5.18 -5.36
CA GLY A 206 6.79 -4.76 -6.02
C GLY A 206 7.40 -3.52 -5.37
N SER A 207 6.59 -2.48 -5.16
CA SER A 207 7.05 -1.23 -4.52
C SER A 207 7.49 -1.44 -3.07
N SER A 208 6.73 -2.19 -2.26
CA SER A 208 7.12 -2.54 -0.89
C SER A 208 8.39 -3.40 -0.85
N MET A 209 8.55 -4.36 -1.77
CA MET A 209 9.78 -5.16 -1.87
C MET A 209 11.00 -4.31 -2.25
N GLY A 210 10.84 -3.36 -3.18
CA GLY A 210 11.91 -2.45 -3.58
C GLY A 210 12.36 -1.55 -2.44
N PHE A 211 11.41 -1.10 -1.62
CA PHE A 211 11.73 -0.38 -0.38
C PHE A 211 12.43 -1.27 0.65
N LEU A 212 11.96 -2.51 0.81
CA LEU A 212 12.49 -3.46 1.79
C LEU A 212 14.01 -3.71 1.61
N VAL A 213 14.54 -3.67 0.38
CA VAL A 213 15.99 -3.77 0.11
C VAL A 213 16.82 -2.75 0.90
N TYR A 214 16.26 -1.58 1.20
CA TYR A 214 16.93 -0.52 1.96
C TYR A 214 16.48 -0.44 3.42
N ASN A 215 15.32 -1.02 3.75
CA ASN A 215 14.74 -1.00 5.09
C ASN A 215 15.02 -2.27 5.91
N PHE A 216 15.50 -3.35 5.27
CA PHE A 216 15.89 -4.56 5.98
C PHE A 216 17.05 -4.30 6.96
N TYR A 217 17.06 -5.02 8.08
CA TYR A 217 18.04 -4.81 9.14
C TYR A 217 19.49 -4.97 8.62
N PRO A 218 20.40 -4.02 8.91
CA PRO A 218 20.17 -2.72 9.54
C PRO A 218 19.57 -1.68 8.57
N ALA A 219 18.47 -1.03 8.95
CA ALA A 219 17.72 -0.13 8.07
C ALA A 219 18.51 1.13 7.69
N LYS A 220 18.47 1.49 6.40
CA LYS A 220 19.08 2.73 5.85
C LYS A 220 18.07 3.87 5.70
N ILE A 221 16.79 3.55 5.77
CA ILE A 221 15.63 4.44 5.69
C ILE A 221 14.44 3.73 6.35
N PHE A 222 13.66 4.44 7.14
CA PHE A 222 12.41 4.00 7.74
C PHE A 222 11.21 4.34 6.86
N MET A 223 10.13 3.58 7.03
CA MET A 223 8.94 3.69 6.21
C MET A 223 8.23 5.02 6.49
N GLY A 224 7.99 5.33 7.77
CA GLY A 224 7.25 6.55 8.17
C GLY A 224 5.77 6.23 8.32
#